data_AF-A0A3N6IGA7-F1
#
_entry.id   AF-A0A3N6IGA7-F1
#
_cell.length_a   1.000
_cell.length_b   1.000
_cell.length_c   1.000
_cell.angle_alpha   90.00
_cell.angle_beta   90.00
_cell.angle_gamma   90.00
#
_symmetry.space_group_name_H-M   'P 1'
#
loop_
_entity.id
_entity.type
_entity.pdbx_description
1 polymer ?
#
loop_
_entity_poly.entity_id
_entity_poly.type
_entity_poly.pdbx_seq_one_letter_code
_entity_poly.pdbx_strand_id
1 'polypeptide(L)' 'MGSPVGPPIYSALLGQRESAGRTLPDRRDAEWNQAAALPSWSEAFAAVQRVSGPARWRAMTMR' A
#
# COMPACT_ATOMS: atom_id res chain seq x y z
N MET A 1 -3.81 34.40 1.30
CA MET A 1 -4.29 33.01 1.16
C MET A 1 -3.39 32.14 2.03
N GLY A 2 -3.79 31.86 3.28
CA GLY A 2 -3.00 31.02 4.18
C GLY A 2 -3.12 29.56 3.75
N SER A 3 -1.99 28.92 3.44
CA SER A 3 -1.98 27.47 3.22
C SER A 3 -2.60 26.79 4.43
N PRO A 4 -3.46 25.76 4.28
CA PRO A 4 -3.88 24.96 5.42
C PRO A 4 -2.63 24.32 6.01
N VAL A 5 -2.13 24.87 7.12
CA VAL A 5 -1.13 24.22 7.94
C VAL A 5 -1.85 22.99 8.48
N GLY A 6 -1.57 21.84 7.88
CA GLY A 6 -2.05 20.56 8.37
C GLY A 6 -1.73 20.43 9.87
N PRO A 7 -2.43 19.56 10.61
CA PRO A 7 -2.20 19.40 12.03
C PRO A 7 -0.70 19.29 12.34
N PRO A 8 -0.19 19.81 13.47
CA PRO A 8 1.26 19.86 13.75
C PRO A 8 1.98 18.52 13.58
N ILE A 9 1.26 17.43 13.89
CA ILE A 9 1.71 16.05 13.71
C ILE A 9 1.96 15.71 12.24
N TYR A 10 1.12 16.18 11.33
CA TYR A 10 1.24 15.93 9.89
C TYR A 10 2.52 16.53 9.31
N SER A 11 2.84 17.78 9.66
CA SER A 11 4.08 18.45 9.23
C SER A 11 5.33 17.78 9.82
N ALA A 12 5.27 17.35 11.09
CA ALA A 12 6.37 16.62 11.72
C ALA A 12 6.61 15.25 11.04
N LEU A 13 5.54 14.53 10.70
CA LEU A 13 5.62 13.27 9.95
C LEU A 13 6.20 13.46 8.55
N LEU A 14 5.83 14.55 7.86
CA LEU A 14 6.42 14.88 6.57
C LEU A 14 7.92 15.15 6.70
N GLY A 15 8.34 16.02 7.62
CA GLY A 15 9.75 16.32 7.82
C GLY A 15 10.58 15.09 8.21
N GLN A 16 10.02 14.17 8.99
CA GLN A 16 10.66 12.90 9.34
C GLN A 16 10.84 11.98 8.13
N ARG A 17 9.83 11.89 7.25
CA ARG A 17 9.91 11.10 6.02
C ARG A 17 10.89 11.70 5.02
N GLU A 18 10.85 13.03 4.85
CA GLU A 18 11.83 13.77 4.04
C GLU A 18 13.25 13.48 4.49
N SER A 19 13.51 13.59 5.79
CA SER A 19 14.84 13.34 6.37
C SER A 19 15.28 11.88 6.23
N ALA A 20 14.34 10.93 6.21
CA ALA A 20 14.60 9.51 6.02
C ALA A 20 14.70 9.11 4.53
N GLY A 21 14.63 10.07 3.60
CA GLY A 21 14.63 9.81 2.15
C GLY A 21 13.40 9.03 1.69
N ARG A 22 12.30 9.07 2.44
CA ARG A 22 11.07 8.36 2.12
C ARG A 22 10.12 9.21 1.29
N THR A 23 9.41 8.48 0.44
CA THR A 23 8.26 8.82 -0.37
C THR A 23 7.25 9.72 0.36
N LEU A 24 7.04 10.95 -0.11
CA LEU A 24 6.08 11.89 0.48
C LEU A 24 4.71 11.83 -0.21
N PRO A 25 3.61 11.92 0.54
CA PRO A 25 2.25 11.75 0.01
C PRO A 25 1.70 12.93 -0.84
N ASP A 26 2.53 13.84 -1.34
CA ASP A 26 2.09 14.98 -2.18
C ASP A 26 3.14 15.41 -3.22
N ARG A 27 4.43 15.11 -2.97
CA ARG A 27 5.41 15.11 -4.06
C ARG A 27 5.12 13.90 -4.94
N ARG A 28 4.84 14.13 -6.22
CA ARG A 28 4.74 13.10 -7.27
C ARG A 28 5.90 12.11 -7.14
N ASP A 29 5.64 11.04 -6.43
CA ASP A 29 6.63 10.00 -6.23
C ASP A 29 6.34 8.88 -7.22
N ALA A 30 7.33 8.58 -8.05
CA ALA A 30 7.23 7.52 -9.02
C ALA A 30 6.94 6.16 -8.35
N GLU A 31 7.48 5.95 -7.14
CA GLU A 31 7.22 4.75 -6.35
C GLU A 31 5.76 4.68 -5.92
N TRP A 32 5.15 5.79 -5.49
CA TRP A 32 3.73 5.83 -5.16
C TRP A 32 2.83 5.61 -6.37
N ASN A 33 3.19 6.19 -7.53
CA ASN A 33 2.45 5.96 -8.76
C ASN A 33 2.53 4.49 -9.20
N GLN A 34 3.69 3.86 -9.05
CA GLN A 34 3.87 2.44 -9.32
C GLN A 34 3.08 1.58 -8.32
N ALA A 35 3.11 1.91 -7.03
CA ALA A 35 2.36 1.21 -6.00
C ALA A 35 0.85 1.36 -6.19
N ALA A 36 0.37 2.54 -6.60
CA ALA A 36 -1.05 2.79 -6.90
C ALA A 36 -1.52 2.09 -8.18
N ALA A 37 -0.60 1.75 -9.09
CA ALA A 37 -0.89 0.97 -10.29
C ALA A 37 -0.91 -0.56 -10.02
N LEU A 38 -0.51 -1.00 -8.81
CA LEU A 38 -0.63 -2.41 -8.44
C LEU A 38 -2.10 -2.82 -8.34
N PRO A 39 -2.44 -4.09 -8.64
CA PRO A 39 -3.78 -4.61 -8.46
C PRO A 39 -4.25 -4.40 -7.03
N SER A 40 -5.56 -4.21 -6.87
CA SER A 40 -6.14 -4.16 -5.54
C SER A 40 -5.83 -5.44 -4.77
N TRP A 41 -5.79 -5.37 -3.43
CA TRP A 41 -5.51 -6.53 -2.58
C TRP A 41 -6.43 -7.72 -2.89
N SER A 42 -7.70 -7.47 -3.22
CA SER A 42 -8.66 -8.49 -3.63
C SER A 42 -8.27 -9.18 -4.94
N GLU A 43 -7.86 -8.41 -5.95
CA GLU A 43 -7.42 -8.95 -7.25
C GLU A 43 -6.10 -9.70 -7.12
N ALA A 44 -5.15 -9.17 -6.35
CA ALA A 44 -3.89 -9.85 -6.05
C ALA A 44 -4.14 -11.19 -5.35
N PHE A 45 -5.06 -11.25 -4.38
CA PHE A 45 -5.42 -12.48 -3.68
C PHE A 45 -6.10 -13.49 -4.62
N ALA A 46 -7.00 -13.04 -5.48
CA ALA A 46 -7.64 -13.88 -6.49
C ALA A 46 -6.61 -14.44 -7.50
N ALA A 47 -5.64 -13.63 -7.93
CA ALA A 47 -4.57 -14.06 -8.81
C ALA A 47 -3.68 -15.12 -8.15
N VAL A 48 -3.33 -14.96 -6.86
CA VAL A 48 -2.58 -15.95 -6.09
C VAL A 48 -3.34 -17.27 -5.96
N GLN A 49 -4.66 -17.24 -5.70
CA GLN A 49 -5.49 -18.44 -5.66
C GLN A 49 -5.56 -19.15 -7.01
N ARG A 50 -5.65 -18.39 -8.11
CA ARG A 50 -5.69 -18.93 -9.47
C ARG A 50 -4.39 -19.62 -9.86
N VAL A 51 -3.24 -19.07 -9.46
CA VAL A 51 -1.92 -19.66 -9.69
C VAL A 51 -1.65 -20.85 -8.77
N SER A 52 -2.15 -20.81 -7.53
CA SER A 52 -1.93 -21.86 -6.53
C SER A 52 -2.88 -23.06 -6.67
N GLY A 53 -3.89 -22.98 -7.54
CA GLY A 53 -4.98 -23.96 -7.63
C GLY A 53 -5.95 -23.88 -6.45
N PRO A 54 -7.14 -24.51 -6.53
CA PRO A 54 -8.08 -24.54 -5.42
C PRO A 54 -7.38 -25.12 -4.20
N ALA A 55 -7.38 -24.33 -3.13
CA ALA A 55 -6.56 -24.58 -1.96
C ALA A 55 -6.78 -26.01 -1.44
N ARG A 56 -5.72 -26.82 -1.48
CA ARG A 56 -5.64 -28.19 -0.94
C ARG A 56 -6.05 -28.32 0.54
N TRP A 57 -6.29 -27.21 1.24
CA TRP A 57 -6.71 -27.16 2.63
C TRP A 57 -8.07 -27.81 2.89
N ARG A 58 -8.90 -28.06 1.85
CA ARG A 58 -10.17 -28.80 1.99
C ARG A 58 -10.04 -30.32 2.08
N ALA A 59 -8.86 -30.90 1.84
CA ALA A 59 -8.66 -32.35 1.94
C ALA A 59 -8.32 -32.83 3.38
N MET A 60 -8.14 -31.92 4.36
CA MET A 60 -7.70 -32.28 5.70
C MET A 60 -8.84 -32.37 6.75
N THR A 61 -10.09 -32.19 6.34
CA THR A 61 -11.27 -32.18 7.25
C THR A 61 -12.35 -33.20 6.89
N MET A 62 -12.01 -34.32 6.26
CA MET A 62 -12.88 -35.51 6.32
C MET A 62 -12.06 -36.68 6.86
N ARG A 63 -12.16 -36.85 8.18
CA ARG A 63 -11.91 -38.11 8.87
C ARG A 63 -13.24 -38.84 9.00
#